data_AF-A0A6G6W2H3-F1
#
_entry.id   AF-A0A6G6W2H3-F1
#
_cell.length_a   1.000
_cell.length_b   1.000
_cell.length_c   1.000
_cell.angle_alpha   90.00
_cell.angle_beta   90.00
_cell.angle_gamma   90.00
#
_symmetry.space_group_name_H-M   'P 1'
#
loop_
_entity.id
_entity.type
_entity.pdbx_description
1 polymer ?
#
loop_
_entity_poly.entity_id
_entity_poly.type
_entity_poly.pdbx_seq_one_letter_code
_entity_poly.pdbx_strand_id
1 'polypeptide(L)'
;MVGSYLDFDGDGRAEVPIRSPWGLGLLEYSGGALGSPALKPNGTRFGGWLLNTADNVFVDAADVDGDGRAEFLVTSPWGIGVLEQAGSGFNGITLAGNGTRIGGWLLNTADNRIGPAGDFDGDGAAEWLMVSPWGLGIMELRGGAFNQVMLVPNGTMLGSWRLDTSIDRFGPVGDVDGDGRAEILVTSTNGIGILKLSGASLTSLAVVSNGSRMGEWLLNTADNHFWAFADFDGDGRSDVLVTSPWGLGILSYSSGALTSSVMAPNGPMYGNWRLNTLDNRFARLGDLDGDGRAEILVTSPWGMGILEKSGSTLGNPWLAPNGTRFGGWLLNTADNYVDAVADVDGDGRDELVVTSPWGIGVLGFRGGTMTGLMLSPNGTRFAGGWLLNTSDNHVGIGMQLLRIHAKVLTAPTSVTIDTMFSQMQRVYELLGIRVQRVSTENLTLPLLTDVDIGGCTMGSVTAEQTQLFGNRNNVPGGDLTVYFVRSTVPSNNGCAAFPAGQPGAVIASIASPWTLGHECGHVLGLSHVDDPPPPDPAAPAPLLNRLMTGRGTWNITNPPPDVTAQENLALRANRLTHNI
;
A
#
# COMPACT_ATOMS: atom_id res chain seq x y z
N MET A 1 20.46 -1.02 -9.13
CA MET A 1 20.50 -1.13 -7.65
C MET A 1 19.40 -0.23 -7.13
N VAL A 2 18.39 -0.81 -6.48
CA VAL A 2 17.45 -0.03 -5.66
C VAL A 2 18.28 0.44 -4.46
N GLY A 3 18.75 1.69 -4.47
CA GLY A 3 19.41 2.27 -3.30
C GLY A 3 18.53 2.04 -2.07
N SER A 4 19.13 1.65 -0.96
CA SER A 4 18.44 1.41 0.30
C SER A 4 17.72 2.70 0.71
N TYR A 5 16.46 2.82 0.34
CA TYR A 5 15.55 3.93 0.65
C TYR A 5 15.37 4.17 2.17
N LEU A 6 16.08 3.42 3.00
CA LEU A 6 16.07 3.42 4.46
C LEU A 6 17.48 3.54 5.06
N ASP A 7 18.53 3.89 4.32
CA ASP A 7 19.85 4.18 4.92
C ASP A 7 19.89 5.64 5.40
N PHE A 8 19.57 5.88 6.67
CA PHE A 8 19.41 7.24 7.22
C PHE A 8 20.71 7.83 7.76
N ASP A 9 21.74 7.02 7.98
CA ASP A 9 23.04 7.48 8.46
C ASP A 9 24.20 7.36 7.45
N GLY A 10 23.94 6.77 6.29
CA GLY A 10 24.81 6.74 5.11
C GLY A 10 25.89 5.66 5.19
N ASP A 11 25.66 4.61 5.97
CA ASP A 11 26.65 3.55 6.19
C ASP A 11 26.48 2.34 5.27
N GLY A 12 25.48 2.38 4.40
CA GLY A 12 25.14 1.33 3.44
C GLY A 12 24.20 0.26 3.99
N ARG A 13 23.67 0.42 5.21
CA ARG A 13 22.69 -0.48 5.83
C ARG A 13 21.36 0.23 5.97
N ALA A 14 20.28 -0.54 5.94
CA ALA A 14 18.94 0.01 6.15
C ALA A 14 18.59 0.11 7.65
N GLU A 15 18.22 1.31 8.11
CA GLU A 15 17.53 1.51 9.38
C GLU A 15 16.01 1.44 9.18
N VAL A 16 15.37 0.53 9.89
CA VAL A 16 13.92 0.33 9.77
C VAL A 16 13.17 1.32 10.67
N PRO A 17 12.34 2.22 10.11
CA PRO A 17 11.58 3.15 10.93
C PRO A 17 10.56 2.43 11.81
N ILE A 18 10.33 2.96 13.00
CA ILE A 18 9.35 2.46 13.95
C ILE A 18 8.63 3.63 14.62
N ARG A 19 7.31 3.51 14.78
CA ARG A 19 6.49 4.51 15.49
C ARG A 19 5.53 3.87 16.47
N SER A 20 5.15 4.63 17.49
CA SER A 20 4.16 4.22 18.50
C SER A 20 3.44 5.44 19.07
N PRO A 21 2.44 5.28 19.96
CA PRO A 21 1.88 6.40 20.71
C PRO A 21 2.91 7.18 21.54
N TRP A 22 4.09 6.59 21.81
CA TRP A 22 5.18 7.29 22.48
C TRP A 22 5.93 8.25 21.55
N GLY A 23 6.20 7.87 20.29
CA GLY A 23 6.98 8.69 19.36
C GLY A 23 7.50 7.95 18.13
N LEU A 24 8.62 8.44 17.58
CA LEU A 24 9.29 7.94 16.37
C LEU A 24 10.70 7.45 16.72
N GLY A 25 11.15 6.40 16.05
CA GLY A 25 12.54 5.95 16.06
C GLY A 25 12.96 5.29 14.76
N LEU A 26 14.26 5.05 14.66
CA LEU A 26 14.90 4.21 13.66
C LEU A 26 15.44 2.96 14.38
N LEU A 27 15.30 1.79 13.77
CA LEU A 27 15.87 0.53 14.26
C LEU A 27 17.05 0.13 13.39
N GLU A 28 18.21 -0.07 13.99
CA GLU A 28 19.44 -0.44 13.30
C GLU A 28 19.85 -1.84 13.77
N TYR A 29 20.21 -2.71 12.83
CA TYR A 29 20.80 -4.00 13.14
C TYR A 29 22.33 -3.89 13.20
N SER A 30 22.91 -4.24 14.34
CA SER A 30 24.35 -4.25 14.53
C SER A 30 24.78 -5.31 15.55
N GLY A 31 25.80 -6.10 15.20
CA GLY A 31 26.40 -7.07 16.11
C GLY A 31 25.45 -8.15 16.65
N GLY A 32 24.41 -8.54 15.89
CA GLY A 32 23.42 -9.55 16.31
C GLY A 32 22.29 -9.02 17.20
N ALA A 33 22.11 -7.69 17.27
CA ALA A 33 21.06 -7.05 18.04
C ALA A 33 20.43 -5.88 17.28
N LEU A 34 19.18 -5.53 17.62
CA LEU A 34 18.62 -4.24 17.24
C LEU A 34 18.96 -3.18 18.29
N GLY A 35 19.42 -2.04 17.81
CA GLY A 35 19.49 -0.78 18.54
C GLY A 35 18.52 0.24 17.94
N SER A 36 18.46 1.40 18.55
CA SER A 36 17.77 2.56 17.98
C SER A 36 18.72 3.76 17.98
N PRO A 37 19.39 4.06 16.86
CA PRO A 37 20.36 5.14 16.78
C PRO A 37 19.70 6.50 16.97
N ALA A 38 18.46 6.67 16.48
CA ALA A 38 17.66 7.87 16.66
C ALA A 38 16.25 7.54 17.18
N LEU A 39 15.80 8.27 18.21
CA LEU A 39 14.43 8.23 18.70
C LEU A 39 14.04 9.53 19.40
N LYS A 40 12.77 9.93 19.26
CA LYS A 40 12.21 11.09 19.95
C LYS A 40 10.73 10.87 20.31
N PRO A 41 10.30 11.30 21.52
CA PRO A 41 8.91 11.21 21.92
C PRO A 41 8.05 12.24 21.17
N ASN A 42 6.75 11.97 21.10
CA ASN A 42 5.73 12.93 20.70
C ASN A 42 5.87 14.25 21.49
N GLY A 43 5.63 15.37 20.83
CA GLY A 43 5.84 16.71 21.37
C GLY A 43 7.27 17.25 21.15
N THR A 44 8.20 16.44 20.64
CA THR A 44 9.53 16.92 20.23
C THR A 44 9.43 17.78 18.96
N ARG A 45 10.25 18.84 18.88
CA ARG A 45 10.39 19.66 17.67
C ARG A 45 11.63 19.28 16.86
N PHE A 46 11.45 19.14 15.54
CA PHE A 46 12.54 18.98 14.55
C PHE A 46 12.61 20.27 13.74
N GLY A 47 13.38 21.24 14.25
CA GLY A 47 13.26 22.62 13.81
C GLY A 47 11.83 23.16 14.01
N GLY A 48 11.15 23.49 12.90
CA GLY A 48 9.77 23.96 12.92
C GLY A 48 8.71 22.86 13.06
N TRP A 49 9.03 21.60 12.73
CA TRP A 49 8.07 20.50 12.74
C TRP A 49 7.81 20.01 14.17
N LEU A 50 6.56 19.69 14.51
CA LEU A 50 6.18 19.10 15.79
C LEU A 50 5.83 17.64 15.56
N LEU A 51 6.61 16.73 16.14
CA LEU A 51 6.31 15.30 16.07
C LEU A 51 5.03 15.00 16.85
N ASN A 52 4.05 14.43 16.14
CA ASN A 52 2.84 13.90 16.74
C ASN A 52 2.38 12.66 15.95
N THR A 53 2.70 11.46 16.41
CA THR A 53 2.29 10.21 15.72
C THR A 53 0.77 9.99 15.70
N ALA A 54 -0.02 10.83 16.38
CA ALA A 54 -1.48 10.86 16.31
C ALA A 54 -2.04 11.67 15.13
N ASP A 55 -1.20 12.34 14.34
CA ASP A 55 -1.61 12.97 13.07
C ASP A 55 -0.51 13.01 11.98
N ASN A 56 0.72 12.60 12.32
CA ASN A 56 1.83 12.52 11.38
C ASN A 56 1.76 11.19 10.61
N VAL A 57 1.87 11.28 9.29
CA VAL A 57 1.97 10.13 8.38
C VAL A 57 3.33 10.17 7.68
N PHE A 58 4.12 9.12 7.85
CA PHE A 58 5.41 8.94 7.17
C PHE A 58 5.15 8.26 5.82
N VAL A 59 5.18 9.06 4.77
CA VAL A 59 4.64 8.71 3.45
C VAL A 59 5.68 7.99 2.61
N ASP A 60 6.95 8.40 2.70
CA ASP A 60 8.03 7.86 1.89
C ASP A 60 9.38 8.16 2.56
N ALA A 61 10.44 7.49 2.10
CA ALA A 61 11.83 7.84 2.40
C ALA A 61 12.72 7.60 1.18
N ALA A 62 13.68 8.48 0.96
CA ALA A 62 14.70 8.41 -0.10
C ALA A 62 15.79 9.46 0.17
N ASP A 63 16.97 9.29 -0.43
CA ASP A 63 18.01 10.33 -0.49
C ASP A 63 17.56 11.41 -1.47
N VAL A 64 16.99 12.50 -0.97
CA VAL A 64 16.40 13.55 -1.81
C VAL A 64 17.27 14.79 -1.94
N ASP A 65 18.33 14.90 -1.14
CA ASP A 65 19.30 15.99 -1.25
C ASP A 65 20.68 15.56 -1.77
N GLY A 66 20.86 14.27 -2.05
CA GLY A 66 22.02 13.67 -2.70
C GLY A 66 23.22 13.52 -1.77
N ASP A 67 23.01 13.49 -0.45
CA ASP A 67 24.08 13.35 0.54
C ASP A 67 24.47 11.89 0.85
N GLY A 68 23.75 10.94 0.26
CA GLY A 68 23.92 9.50 0.46
C GLY A 68 23.12 8.94 1.64
N ARG A 69 22.29 9.75 2.30
CA ARG A 69 21.39 9.34 3.38
C ARG A 69 19.95 9.57 2.99
N ALA A 70 19.05 8.81 3.59
CA ALA A 70 17.62 8.91 3.36
C ALA A 70 16.97 9.96 4.26
N GLU A 71 16.00 10.69 3.69
CA GLU A 71 15.12 11.59 4.41
C GLU A 71 13.69 11.07 4.44
N PHE A 72 12.99 11.32 5.55
CA PHE A 72 11.55 11.12 5.62
C PHE A 72 10.79 12.23 4.92
N LEU A 73 9.79 11.84 4.14
CA LEU A 73 8.65 12.69 3.86
C LEU A 73 7.53 12.43 4.89
N VAL A 74 7.19 13.46 5.66
CA VAL A 74 6.09 13.41 6.63
C VAL A 74 4.98 14.40 6.26
N THR A 75 3.73 13.97 6.42
CA THR A 75 2.55 14.82 6.25
C THR A 75 1.75 14.92 7.54
N SER A 76 1.03 16.03 7.71
CA SER A 76 0.08 16.26 8.81
C SER A 76 -1.06 17.19 8.33
N PRO A 77 -2.09 17.44 9.15
CA PRO A 77 -3.10 18.46 8.84
C PRO A 77 -2.53 19.88 8.64
N TRP A 78 -1.33 20.16 9.16
CA TRP A 78 -0.67 21.45 8.97
C TRP A 78 -0.03 21.58 7.58
N GLY A 79 0.54 20.50 7.05
CA GLY A 79 1.32 20.51 5.81
C GLY A 79 2.31 19.36 5.71
N ILE A 80 3.47 19.60 5.11
CA ILE A 80 4.52 18.60 4.89
C ILE A 80 5.84 19.01 5.53
N GLY A 81 6.67 18.02 5.84
CA GLY A 81 8.04 18.20 6.26
C GLY A 81 8.96 17.15 5.65
N VAL A 82 10.20 17.56 5.38
CA VAL A 82 11.32 16.66 5.06
C VAL A 82 12.21 16.60 6.28
N LEU A 83 12.44 15.40 6.81
CA LEU A 83 13.18 15.19 8.04
C LEU A 83 14.38 14.26 7.80
N GLU A 84 15.53 14.65 8.29
CA GLU A 84 16.77 13.85 8.28
C GLU A 84 17.08 13.28 9.67
N GLN A 85 17.87 12.22 9.72
CA GLN A 85 18.53 11.81 10.95
C GLN A 85 19.64 12.82 11.33
N ALA A 86 19.64 13.24 12.58
CA ALA A 86 20.63 14.17 13.13
C ALA A 86 21.09 13.67 14.52
N GLY A 87 22.23 12.97 14.54
CA GLY A 87 22.74 12.32 15.74
C GLY A 87 21.72 11.31 16.29
N SER A 88 21.33 11.48 17.56
CA SER A 88 20.32 10.60 18.20
C SER A 88 18.86 11.03 18.00
N GLY A 89 18.61 11.99 17.11
CA GLY A 89 17.29 12.53 16.84
C GLY A 89 17.10 12.84 15.37
N PHE A 90 16.17 13.76 15.10
CA PHE A 90 15.82 14.17 13.75
C PHE A 90 15.88 15.69 13.65
N ASN A 91 16.19 16.19 12.46
CA ASN A 91 16.14 17.59 12.11
C ASN A 91 15.19 17.81 10.93
N GLY A 92 14.58 18.98 10.84
CA GLY A 92 13.76 19.34 9.67
C GLY A 92 14.60 20.09 8.65
N ILE A 93 14.70 19.56 7.43
CA ILE A 93 15.41 20.21 6.32
C ILE A 93 14.53 21.31 5.73
N THR A 94 13.30 20.95 5.33
CA THR A 94 12.35 21.89 4.75
C THR A 94 10.93 21.56 5.17
N LEU A 95 10.12 22.61 5.40
CA LEU A 95 8.76 22.49 5.92
C LEU A 95 7.84 23.44 5.15
N ALA A 96 6.65 22.96 4.78
CA ALA A 96 5.68 23.79 4.10
C ALA A 96 4.28 23.54 4.66
N GLY A 97 3.64 24.61 5.12
CA GLY A 97 2.24 24.57 5.54
C GLY A 97 1.29 24.57 4.33
N ASN A 98 0.10 24.01 4.52
CA ASN A 98 -0.97 24.06 3.52
C ASN A 98 -1.25 25.51 3.06
N GLY A 99 -1.47 25.69 1.76
CA GLY A 99 -1.61 26.99 1.11
C GLY A 99 -0.30 27.66 0.68
N THR A 100 0.86 27.09 1.04
CA THR A 100 2.17 27.56 0.59
C THR A 100 2.43 27.12 -0.85
N ARG A 101 3.13 27.95 -1.64
CA ARG A 101 3.67 27.54 -2.94
C ARG A 101 5.08 26.99 -2.79
N ILE A 102 5.30 25.73 -3.16
CA ILE A 102 6.60 25.04 -3.14
C ILE A 102 6.99 24.70 -4.58
N GLY A 103 8.11 25.24 -5.09
CA GLY A 103 8.45 25.17 -6.52
C GLY A 103 7.27 25.49 -7.47
N GLY A 104 6.42 26.47 -7.10
CA GLY A 104 5.22 26.82 -7.87
C GLY A 104 3.97 25.95 -7.63
N TRP A 105 4.08 24.76 -7.05
CA TRP A 105 2.97 23.90 -6.64
C TRP A 105 2.23 24.46 -5.42
N LEU A 106 0.90 24.51 -5.44
CA LEU A 106 0.10 24.93 -4.29
C LEU A 106 -0.20 23.72 -3.40
N LEU A 107 0.47 23.67 -2.24
CA LEU A 107 0.36 22.53 -1.32
C LEU A 107 -1.00 22.48 -0.62
N ASN A 108 -1.63 21.31 -0.64
CA ASN A 108 -2.78 20.97 0.20
C ASN A 108 -2.78 19.48 0.55
N THR A 109 -2.37 19.11 1.77
CA THR A 109 -2.31 17.70 2.21
C THR A 109 -3.67 17.01 2.28
N ALA A 110 -4.78 17.74 2.17
CA ALA A 110 -6.11 17.14 2.09
C ALA A 110 -6.43 16.50 0.73
N ASP A 111 -5.79 16.94 -0.36
CA ASP A 111 -6.05 16.44 -1.72
C ASP A 111 -4.78 16.13 -2.53
N ASN A 112 -3.60 16.34 -1.95
CA ASN A 112 -2.32 16.00 -2.55
C ASN A 112 -1.92 14.58 -2.16
N ARG A 113 -1.64 13.73 -3.15
CA ARG A 113 -0.87 12.48 -2.96
C ARG A 113 0.59 12.80 -3.25
N ILE A 114 1.50 12.35 -2.38
CA ILE A 114 2.93 12.58 -2.54
C ILE A 114 3.64 11.22 -2.49
N GLY A 115 4.66 11.06 -3.31
CA GLY A 115 5.31 9.79 -3.58
C GLY A 115 4.67 9.02 -4.74
N PRO A 116 5.34 7.96 -5.24
CA PRO A 116 6.66 7.49 -4.77
C PRO A 116 7.82 8.42 -5.16
N ALA A 117 8.94 8.29 -4.47
CA ALA A 117 10.22 8.91 -4.82
C ALA A 117 11.01 8.07 -5.83
N GLY A 118 11.83 8.74 -6.66
CA GLY A 118 12.81 8.11 -7.54
C GLY A 118 13.69 9.16 -8.22
N ASP A 119 14.89 8.77 -8.64
CA ASP A 119 15.80 9.62 -9.43
C ASP A 119 15.27 9.71 -10.88
N PHE A 120 14.34 10.65 -11.13
CA PHE A 120 13.70 10.76 -12.44
C PHE A 120 14.57 11.57 -13.41
N ASP A 121 15.38 12.49 -12.91
CA ASP A 121 16.20 13.39 -13.74
C ASP A 121 17.65 12.92 -13.97
N GLY A 122 18.07 11.88 -13.26
CA GLY A 122 19.34 11.17 -13.39
C GLY A 122 20.52 11.88 -12.72
N ASP A 123 20.27 12.71 -11.71
CA ASP A 123 21.32 13.44 -11.00
C ASP A 123 21.85 12.72 -9.74
N GLY A 124 21.23 11.60 -9.37
CA GLY A 124 21.60 10.74 -8.25
C GLY A 124 20.84 11.03 -6.96
N ALA A 125 20.17 12.18 -6.84
CA ALA A 125 19.18 12.42 -5.79
C ALA A 125 17.81 11.90 -6.26
N ALA A 126 16.93 11.58 -5.32
CA ALA A 126 15.55 11.22 -5.62
C ALA A 126 14.64 12.45 -5.61
N GLU A 127 13.68 12.48 -6.52
CA GLU A 127 12.58 13.44 -6.51
C GLU A 127 11.28 12.79 -6.08
N TRP A 128 10.37 13.58 -5.52
CA TRP A 128 9.02 13.10 -5.23
C TRP A 128 8.03 13.44 -6.35
N LEU A 129 7.21 12.46 -6.67
CA LEU A 129 5.98 12.69 -7.41
C LEU A 129 4.94 13.40 -6.53
N MET A 130 4.27 14.41 -7.07
CA MET A 130 3.14 15.09 -6.44
C MET A 130 1.91 15.05 -7.35
N VAL A 131 0.77 14.64 -6.81
CA VAL A 131 -0.49 14.51 -7.54
C VAL A 131 -1.57 15.30 -6.81
N SER A 132 -2.32 16.13 -7.53
CA SER A 132 -3.48 16.88 -6.98
C SER A 132 -4.63 16.92 -7.99
N PRO A 133 -5.80 17.47 -7.63
CA PRO A 133 -6.85 17.74 -8.59
C PRO A 133 -6.43 18.70 -9.72
N TRP A 134 -5.38 19.51 -9.51
CA TRP A 134 -4.84 20.38 -10.56
C TRP A 134 -4.05 19.60 -11.61
N GLY A 135 -3.25 18.62 -11.22
CA GLY A 135 -2.38 17.88 -12.13
C GLY A 135 -1.29 17.08 -11.42
N LEU A 136 -0.14 16.94 -12.11
CA LEU A 136 1.01 16.14 -11.71
C LEU A 136 2.26 17.02 -11.62
N GLY A 137 3.15 16.72 -10.67
CA GLY A 137 4.44 17.39 -10.52
C GLY A 137 5.53 16.41 -10.13
N ILE A 138 6.77 16.71 -10.51
CA ILE A 138 7.99 16.08 -9.99
C ILE A 138 8.80 17.18 -9.31
N MET A 139 9.13 16.96 -8.04
CA MET A 139 9.73 17.95 -7.15
C MET A 139 11.04 17.42 -6.57
N GLU A 140 12.09 18.21 -6.72
CA GLU A 140 13.42 17.95 -6.16
C GLU A 140 13.65 18.80 -4.90
N LEU A 141 14.57 18.38 -4.04
CA LEU A 141 15.06 19.17 -2.94
C LEU A 141 16.45 19.73 -3.29
N ARG A 142 16.53 21.03 -3.63
CA ARG A 142 17.81 21.71 -3.87
C ARG A 142 18.02 22.86 -2.91
N GLY A 143 19.15 22.83 -2.19
CA GLY A 143 19.54 23.88 -1.24
C GLY A 143 18.56 24.06 -0.08
N GLY A 144 17.93 22.96 0.38
CA GLY A 144 16.95 22.97 1.47
C GLY A 144 15.56 23.50 1.08
N ALA A 145 15.25 23.60 -0.21
CA ALA A 145 13.95 24.03 -0.71
C ALA A 145 13.43 23.13 -1.83
N PHE A 146 12.12 22.94 -1.85
CA PHE A 146 11.42 22.27 -2.94
C PHE A 146 11.51 23.11 -4.22
N ASN A 147 12.08 22.53 -5.26
CA ASN A 147 12.08 23.08 -6.61
C ASN A 147 11.32 22.14 -7.53
N GLN A 148 10.71 22.69 -8.57
CA GLN A 148 10.01 21.89 -9.56
C GLN A 148 10.94 21.47 -10.69
N VAL A 149 10.96 20.17 -10.96
CA VAL A 149 11.56 19.62 -12.18
C VAL A 149 10.54 19.68 -13.33
N MET A 150 9.28 19.34 -13.01
CA MET A 150 8.17 19.34 -13.97
C MET A 150 6.85 19.59 -13.26
N LEU A 151 5.99 20.45 -13.82
CA LEU A 151 4.61 20.63 -13.39
C LEU A 151 3.69 20.60 -14.61
N VAL A 152 2.64 19.79 -14.56
CA VAL A 152 1.72 19.63 -15.68
C VAL A 152 0.26 19.56 -15.22
N PRO A 153 -0.65 20.39 -15.79
CA PRO A 153 -2.05 20.35 -15.41
C PRO A 153 -2.76 19.12 -16.01
N ASN A 154 -3.87 18.75 -15.37
CA ASN A 154 -4.79 17.74 -15.86
C ASN A 154 -5.21 17.99 -17.32
N GLY A 155 -5.36 16.91 -18.07
CA GLY A 155 -5.75 16.92 -19.47
C GLY A 155 -4.60 17.12 -20.48
N THR A 156 -3.38 17.39 -20.01
CA THR A 156 -2.19 17.41 -20.87
C THR A 156 -1.84 16.00 -21.37
N MET A 157 -1.32 15.93 -22.59
CA MET A 157 -0.77 14.70 -23.17
C MET A 157 0.70 14.51 -22.75
N LEU A 158 1.00 13.41 -22.06
CA LEU A 158 2.33 12.98 -21.64
C LEU A 158 2.85 11.93 -22.64
N GLY A 159 3.08 12.36 -23.88
CA GLY A 159 3.18 11.47 -25.02
C GLY A 159 1.80 10.96 -25.46
N SER A 160 1.61 9.64 -25.42
CA SER A 160 0.34 9.00 -25.80
C SER A 160 -0.65 8.86 -24.63
N TRP A 161 -0.24 9.21 -23.41
CA TRP A 161 -1.10 9.19 -22.22
C TRP A 161 -1.75 10.55 -21.99
N ARG A 162 -3.06 10.60 -21.75
CA ARG A 162 -3.75 11.83 -21.35
C ARG A 162 -3.94 11.85 -19.84
N LEU A 163 -3.30 12.80 -19.17
CA LEU A 163 -3.35 12.93 -17.71
C LEU A 163 -4.77 13.19 -17.20
N ASP A 164 -5.23 12.38 -16.26
CA ASP A 164 -6.46 12.58 -15.50
C ASP A 164 -6.29 12.05 -14.07
N THR A 165 -5.84 12.91 -13.15
CA THR A 165 -5.58 12.53 -11.75
C THR A 165 -6.82 12.09 -10.97
N SER A 166 -8.03 12.21 -11.54
CA SER A 166 -9.25 11.68 -10.92
C SER A 166 -9.38 10.15 -11.04
N ILE A 167 -8.71 9.56 -12.03
CA ILE A 167 -8.70 8.10 -12.29
C ILE A 167 -7.29 7.51 -12.43
N ASP A 168 -6.28 8.36 -12.66
CA ASP A 168 -4.89 7.96 -12.75
C ASP A 168 -4.31 7.66 -11.36
N ARG A 169 -3.60 6.53 -11.31
CA ARG A 169 -2.85 6.06 -10.16
C ARG A 169 -1.41 5.85 -10.58
N PHE A 170 -0.51 6.52 -9.88
CA PHE A 170 0.92 6.52 -10.18
C PHE A 170 1.67 5.60 -9.21
N GLY A 171 2.76 5.02 -9.70
CA GLY A 171 3.58 4.09 -8.95
C GLY A 171 3.20 2.63 -9.21
N PRO A 172 4.19 1.73 -9.26
CA PRO A 172 5.57 1.94 -8.78
C PRO A 172 6.48 2.67 -9.78
N VAL A 173 7.71 2.92 -9.33
CA VAL A 173 8.78 3.58 -10.11
C VAL A 173 10.06 2.75 -10.09
N GLY A 174 10.92 2.94 -11.09
CA GLY A 174 12.20 2.23 -11.26
C GLY A 174 12.72 2.34 -12.69
N ASP A 175 14.00 2.04 -12.90
CA ASP A 175 14.67 2.15 -14.21
C ASP A 175 14.27 0.99 -15.13
N VAL A 176 13.28 1.21 -15.99
CA VAL A 176 12.67 0.19 -16.84
C VAL A 176 13.37 0.09 -18.20
N ASP A 177 13.95 1.18 -18.69
CA ASP A 177 14.66 1.20 -19.97
C ASP A 177 16.19 1.06 -19.89
N GLY A 178 16.75 1.09 -18.67
CA GLY A 178 18.14 0.81 -18.36
C GLY A 178 19.07 2.00 -18.58
N ASP A 179 18.56 3.23 -18.51
CA ASP A 179 19.37 4.45 -18.69
C ASP A 179 19.82 5.10 -17.38
N GLY A 180 19.52 4.46 -16.24
CA GLY A 180 19.86 4.91 -14.90
C GLY A 180 18.85 5.88 -14.28
N ARG A 181 17.77 6.22 -14.99
CA ARG A 181 16.69 7.07 -14.46
C ARG A 181 15.46 6.23 -14.14
N ALA A 182 14.71 6.64 -13.13
CA ALA A 182 13.44 6.01 -12.82
C ALA A 182 12.35 6.39 -13.85
N GLU A 183 11.56 5.41 -14.26
CA GLU A 183 10.27 5.59 -14.93
C GLU A 183 9.10 5.39 -13.98
N ILE A 184 7.93 5.91 -14.37
CA ILE A 184 6.70 5.87 -13.60
C ILE A 184 5.67 4.97 -14.28
N LEU A 185 5.18 3.95 -13.57
CA LEU A 185 3.94 3.29 -13.98
C LEU A 185 2.74 4.19 -13.66
N VAL A 186 1.89 4.43 -14.66
CA VAL A 186 0.55 4.99 -14.48
C VAL A 186 -0.49 3.94 -14.85
N THR A 187 -1.53 3.81 -14.02
CA THR A 187 -2.69 2.93 -14.28
C THR A 187 -3.98 3.73 -14.21
N SER A 188 -4.95 3.38 -15.05
CA SER A 188 -6.31 3.93 -15.01
C SER A 188 -7.33 2.90 -15.46
N THR A 189 -8.61 3.25 -15.45
CA THR A 189 -9.68 2.40 -16.02
C THR A 189 -9.49 2.14 -17.52
N ASN A 190 -8.70 2.97 -18.21
CA ASN A 190 -8.51 2.89 -19.65
C ASN A 190 -7.28 2.07 -20.07
N GLY A 191 -6.35 1.80 -19.16
CA GLY A 191 -5.11 1.08 -19.48
C GLY A 191 -3.97 1.39 -18.52
N ILE A 192 -2.75 1.14 -18.98
CA ILE A 192 -1.51 1.50 -18.28
C ILE A 192 -0.55 2.26 -19.20
N GLY A 193 0.39 2.99 -18.60
CA GLY A 193 1.51 3.60 -19.30
C GLY A 193 2.80 3.57 -18.48
N ILE A 194 3.94 3.56 -19.16
CA ILE A 194 5.27 3.78 -18.58
C ILE A 194 5.70 5.18 -19.00
N LEU A 195 5.85 6.08 -18.04
CA LEU A 195 6.19 7.48 -18.27
C LEU A 195 7.65 7.74 -17.90
N LYS A 196 8.37 8.44 -18.78
CA LYS A 196 9.77 8.85 -18.61
C LYS A 196 9.89 10.35 -18.60
N LEU A 197 10.70 10.88 -17.69
CA LEU A 197 11.06 12.29 -17.68
C LEU A 197 12.14 12.57 -18.74
N SER A 198 11.90 13.55 -19.59
CA SER A 198 12.84 14.03 -20.60
C SER A 198 12.92 15.56 -20.55
N GLY A 199 14.00 16.08 -19.98
CA GLY A 199 14.09 17.49 -19.61
C GLY A 199 12.98 17.85 -18.61
N ALA A 200 12.19 18.89 -18.91
CA ALA A 200 11.07 19.32 -18.07
C ALA A 200 9.70 18.78 -18.53
N SER A 201 9.65 17.60 -19.16
CA SER A 201 8.43 17.02 -19.71
C SER A 201 8.38 15.50 -19.56
N LEU A 202 7.20 14.96 -19.27
CA LEU A 202 6.97 13.52 -19.30
C LEU A 202 6.57 13.06 -20.71
N THR A 203 7.13 11.94 -21.13
CA THR A 203 6.77 11.22 -22.35
C THR A 203 6.41 9.79 -22.00
N SER A 204 5.62 9.12 -22.84
CA SER A 204 5.28 7.71 -22.62
C SER A 204 6.21 6.79 -23.42
N LEU A 205 6.90 5.88 -22.74
CA LEU A 205 7.67 4.80 -23.37
C LEU A 205 6.76 3.71 -23.94
N ALA A 206 5.71 3.37 -23.20
CA ALA A 206 4.69 2.40 -23.60
C ALA A 206 3.33 2.86 -23.09
N VAL A 207 2.28 2.59 -23.87
CA VAL A 207 0.87 2.75 -23.46
C VAL A 207 0.11 1.53 -23.93
N VAL A 208 -0.60 0.88 -23.01
CA VAL A 208 -1.37 -0.33 -23.28
C VAL A 208 -2.81 -0.11 -22.85
N SER A 209 -3.73 -0.13 -23.81
CA SER A 209 -5.17 -0.01 -23.53
C SER A 209 -5.68 -1.22 -22.76
N ASN A 210 -6.62 -0.99 -21.84
CA ASN A 210 -7.31 -2.04 -21.12
C ASN A 210 -7.95 -3.04 -22.10
N GLY A 211 -7.83 -4.35 -21.82
CA GLY A 211 -8.24 -5.43 -22.73
C GLY A 211 -7.22 -5.78 -23.82
N SER A 212 -6.08 -5.09 -23.90
CA SER A 212 -4.98 -5.43 -24.82
C SER A 212 -4.00 -6.40 -24.20
N ARG A 213 -3.11 -6.99 -25.01
CA ARG A 213 -2.08 -7.92 -24.55
C ARG A 213 -0.70 -7.28 -24.42
N MET A 214 0.05 -7.70 -23.41
CA MET A 214 1.48 -7.40 -23.21
C MET A 214 2.27 -8.70 -23.32
N GLY A 215 2.60 -9.11 -24.54
CA GLY A 215 2.96 -10.49 -24.84
C GLY A 215 1.74 -11.41 -24.67
N GLU A 216 1.82 -12.39 -23.79
CA GLU A 216 0.71 -13.33 -23.53
C GLU A 216 -0.24 -12.86 -22.41
N TRP A 217 0.16 -11.85 -21.65
CA TRP A 217 -0.67 -11.32 -20.57
C TRP A 217 -1.81 -10.45 -21.11
N LEU A 218 -3.06 -10.77 -20.77
CA LEU A 218 -4.23 -9.96 -21.09
C LEU A 218 -4.48 -8.92 -19.99
N LEU A 219 -4.33 -7.64 -20.32
CA LEU A 219 -4.55 -6.55 -19.38
C LEU A 219 -6.02 -6.42 -19.01
N ASN A 220 -6.31 -6.44 -17.71
CA ASN A 220 -7.58 -6.01 -17.14
C ASN A 220 -7.33 -5.10 -15.94
N THR A 221 -7.38 -3.78 -16.12
CA THR A 221 -7.03 -2.83 -15.05
C THR A 221 -7.98 -2.84 -13.85
N ALA A 222 -9.13 -3.51 -13.95
CA ALA A 222 -10.05 -3.67 -12.82
C ALA A 222 -9.55 -4.67 -11.75
N ASP A 223 -8.75 -5.67 -12.15
CA ASP A 223 -8.27 -6.74 -11.26
C ASP A 223 -6.79 -7.10 -11.42
N ASN A 224 -6.10 -6.45 -12.35
CA ASN A 224 -4.64 -6.52 -12.47
C ASN A 224 -4.01 -5.61 -11.42
N HIS A 225 -3.02 -6.13 -10.71
CA HIS A 225 -2.26 -5.40 -9.72
C HIS A 225 -0.78 -5.44 -10.06
N PHE A 226 -0.17 -4.26 -10.12
CA PHE A 226 1.23 -4.07 -10.41
C PHE A 226 1.98 -3.77 -9.12
N TRP A 227 3.00 -4.58 -8.87
CA TRP A 227 3.87 -4.51 -7.70
C TRP A 227 5.13 -3.71 -8.02
N ALA A 228 5.95 -3.43 -7.01
CA ALA A 228 7.20 -2.70 -7.15
C ALA A 228 8.03 -3.18 -8.35
N PHE A 229 8.75 -2.24 -8.97
CA PHE A 229 9.68 -2.56 -10.04
C PHE A 229 10.93 -3.22 -9.45
N ALA A 230 11.43 -4.26 -10.10
CA ALA A 230 12.61 -4.99 -9.66
C ALA A 230 13.26 -5.74 -10.83
N ASP A 231 14.57 -5.94 -10.79
CA ASP A 231 15.32 -6.70 -11.80
C ASP A 231 15.21 -8.20 -11.50
N PHE A 232 14.30 -8.91 -12.15
CA PHE A 232 14.13 -10.35 -11.91
C PHE A 232 15.02 -11.22 -12.79
N ASP A 233 15.69 -10.65 -13.79
CA ASP A 233 16.45 -11.42 -14.77
C ASP A 233 17.94 -11.09 -14.85
N GLY A 234 18.37 -10.09 -14.10
CA GLY A 234 19.76 -9.69 -13.88
C GLY A 234 20.32 -8.88 -15.04
N ASP A 235 19.47 -8.29 -15.89
CA ASP A 235 19.93 -7.48 -17.03
C ASP A 235 20.22 -6.00 -16.66
N GLY A 236 19.98 -5.63 -15.40
CA GLY A 236 20.17 -4.30 -14.85
C GLY A 236 18.97 -3.38 -15.04
N ARG A 237 17.89 -3.84 -15.67
CA ARG A 237 16.63 -3.11 -15.85
C ARG A 237 15.58 -3.65 -14.90
N SER A 238 14.64 -2.79 -14.56
CA SER A 238 13.52 -3.17 -13.72
C SER A 238 12.40 -3.78 -14.56
N ASP A 239 11.96 -4.97 -14.20
CA ASP A 239 10.73 -5.56 -14.71
C ASP A 239 9.52 -5.19 -13.84
N VAL A 240 8.34 -5.59 -14.31
CA VAL A 240 7.06 -5.37 -13.66
C VAL A 240 6.43 -6.71 -13.26
N LEU A 241 6.29 -6.94 -11.96
CA LEU A 241 5.46 -8.02 -11.45
C LEU A 241 3.98 -7.63 -11.53
N VAL A 242 3.17 -8.43 -12.22
CA VAL A 242 1.72 -8.27 -12.33
C VAL A 242 0.99 -9.50 -11.80
N THR A 243 -0.13 -9.28 -11.12
CA THR A 243 -1.00 -10.35 -10.62
C THR A 243 -2.45 -10.07 -11.00
N SER A 244 -3.26 -11.11 -11.19
CA SER A 244 -4.69 -11.03 -11.47
C SER A 244 -5.40 -12.29 -10.96
N PRO A 245 -6.74 -12.38 -11.02
CA PRO A 245 -7.46 -13.62 -10.71
C PRO A 245 -7.02 -14.84 -11.55
N TRP A 246 -6.38 -14.60 -12.71
CA TRP A 246 -5.83 -15.66 -13.54
C TRP A 246 -4.54 -16.24 -12.99
N GLY A 247 -3.65 -15.42 -12.42
CA GLY A 247 -2.32 -15.83 -11.99
C GLY A 247 -1.34 -14.68 -11.85
N LEU A 248 -0.07 -14.96 -12.10
CA LEU A 248 1.08 -14.06 -11.95
C LEU A 248 1.84 -13.95 -13.28
N GLY A 249 2.34 -12.77 -13.61
CA GLY A 249 3.25 -12.53 -14.73
C GLY A 249 4.40 -11.61 -14.34
N ILE A 250 5.54 -11.79 -15.00
CA ILE A 250 6.66 -10.82 -14.97
C ILE A 250 6.73 -10.22 -16.38
N LEU A 251 6.68 -8.90 -16.48
CA LEU A 251 6.68 -8.16 -17.73
C LEU A 251 7.97 -7.36 -17.83
N SER A 252 8.70 -7.54 -18.93
CA SER A 252 9.93 -6.82 -19.21
C SER A 252 9.68 -5.80 -20.32
N TYR A 253 10.33 -4.64 -20.25
CA TYR A 253 10.26 -3.63 -21.30
C TYR A 253 11.35 -3.86 -22.35
N SER A 254 10.94 -3.99 -23.61
CA SER A 254 11.88 -4.06 -24.72
C SER A 254 11.30 -3.42 -25.97
N SER A 255 12.13 -2.66 -26.69
CA SER A 255 11.79 -2.08 -28.00
C SER A 255 10.46 -1.28 -28.03
N GLY A 256 10.14 -0.53 -26.98
CA GLY A 256 8.92 0.29 -26.90
C GLY A 256 7.66 -0.47 -26.48
N ALA A 257 7.78 -1.70 -25.98
CA ALA A 257 6.65 -2.50 -25.53
C ALA A 257 6.95 -3.28 -24.24
N LEU A 258 5.91 -3.50 -23.44
CA LEU A 258 5.93 -4.47 -22.34
C LEU A 258 5.58 -5.85 -22.88
N THR A 259 6.40 -6.85 -22.54
CA THR A 259 6.21 -8.24 -22.95
C THR A 259 6.36 -9.17 -21.75
N SER A 260 5.46 -10.13 -21.62
CA SER A 260 5.54 -11.15 -20.57
C SER A 260 6.76 -12.06 -20.76
N SER A 261 7.69 -12.05 -19.80
CA SER A 261 8.82 -12.98 -19.71
C SER A 261 8.48 -14.22 -18.87
N VAL A 262 7.54 -14.09 -17.91
CA VAL A 262 6.96 -15.21 -17.14
C VAL A 262 5.43 -15.13 -17.19
N MET A 263 4.79 -16.30 -17.31
CA MET A 263 3.34 -16.48 -17.25
C MET A 263 3.01 -17.69 -16.37
N ALA A 264 2.45 -17.46 -15.19
CA ALA A 264 2.15 -18.50 -14.20
C ALA A 264 0.66 -18.47 -13.83
N PRO A 265 -0.19 -19.37 -14.38
CA PRO A 265 -1.60 -19.43 -13.99
C PRO A 265 -1.75 -19.89 -12.54
N ASN A 266 -2.90 -19.62 -11.93
CA ASN A 266 -3.28 -20.19 -10.64
C ASN A 266 -3.48 -21.71 -10.73
N GLY A 267 -3.07 -22.44 -9.69
CA GLY A 267 -3.27 -23.89 -9.56
C GLY A 267 -2.01 -24.76 -9.54
N PRO A 268 -0.98 -24.52 -10.38
CA PRO A 268 0.27 -25.27 -10.36
C PRO A 268 0.94 -25.28 -8.98
N MET A 269 1.66 -26.37 -8.73
CA MET A 269 2.50 -26.54 -7.56
C MET A 269 3.95 -26.19 -7.89
N TYR A 270 4.54 -25.28 -7.13
CA TYR A 270 5.97 -25.01 -7.10
C TYR A 270 6.52 -25.69 -5.85
N GLY A 271 6.94 -26.95 -5.98
CA GLY A 271 7.21 -27.81 -4.83
C GLY A 271 5.94 -28.06 -4.00
N ASN A 272 5.95 -27.67 -2.73
CA ASN A 272 4.76 -27.77 -1.86
C ASN A 272 3.86 -26.53 -1.90
N TRP A 273 4.26 -25.49 -2.65
CA TRP A 273 3.51 -24.25 -2.75
C TRP A 273 2.50 -24.29 -3.88
N ARG A 274 1.23 -24.00 -3.60
CA ARG A 274 0.21 -23.80 -4.63
C ARG A 274 0.11 -22.33 -4.98
N LEU A 275 0.47 -21.97 -6.21
CA LEU A 275 0.25 -20.60 -6.69
C LEU A 275 -1.25 -20.31 -6.77
N ASN A 276 -1.70 -19.33 -6.01
CA ASN A 276 -3.08 -18.88 -6.01
C ASN A 276 -3.14 -17.40 -5.64
N THR A 277 -3.07 -16.49 -6.61
CA THR A 277 -3.11 -15.03 -6.40
C THR A 277 -4.37 -14.52 -5.68
N LEU A 278 -5.40 -15.36 -5.53
CA LEU A 278 -6.59 -15.06 -4.73
C LEU A 278 -6.31 -15.05 -3.22
N ASP A 279 -5.42 -15.92 -2.72
CA ASP A 279 -5.08 -16.01 -1.29
C ASP A 279 -3.59 -15.82 -1.00
N ASN A 280 -2.75 -15.83 -2.04
CA ASN A 280 -1.34 -15.49 -1.96
C ASN A 280 -1.23 -13.97 -1.87
N ARG A 281 -0.38 -13.51 -0.95
CA ARG A 281 0.00 -12.11 -0.76
C ARG A 281 1.46 -11.98 -1.13
N PHE A 282 1.77 -10.91 -1.85
CA PHE A 282 3.11 -10.57 -2.27
C PHE A 282 3.58 -9.42 -1.38
N ALA A 283 4.82 -9.49 -0.92
CA ALA A 283 5.44 -8.42 -0.14
C ALA A 283 6.35 -7.57 -1.05
N ARG A 284 7.15 -6.69 -0.44
CA ARG A 284 8.26 -6.03 -1.13
C ARG A 284 9.20 -7.08 -1.75
N LEU A 285 9.73 -6.72 -2.92
CA LEU A 285 10.66 -7.50 -3.72
C LEU A 285 12.08 -7.10 -3.34
N GLY A 286 13.04 -8.02 -3.43
CA GLY A 286 14.42 -7.77 -3.01
C GLY A 286 15.36 -8.91 -3.39
N ASP A 287 16.67 -8.65 -3.38
CA ASP A 287 17.72 -9.64 -3.66
C ASP A 287 18.04 -10.39 -2.36
N LEU A 288 17.27 -11.43 -2.06
CA LEU A 288 17.35 -12.17 -0.80
C LEU A 288 18.54 -13.13 -0.78
N ASP A 289 19.00 -13.58 -1.96
CA ASP A 289 20.06 -14.57 -2.09
C ASP A 289 21.42 -14.03 -2.57
N GLY A 290 21.49 -12.73 -2.85
CA GLY A 290 22.70 -11.95 -3.16
C GLY A 290 23.27 -12.24 -4.54
N ASP A 291 22.44 -12.65 -5.50
CA ASP A 291 22.87 -12.96 -6.86
C ASP A 291 22.69 -11.80 -7.85
N GLY A 292 22.16 -10.68 -7.38
CA GLY A 292 21.87 -9.48 -8.16
C GLY A 292 20.49 -9.47 -8.82
N ARG A 293 19.67 -10.49 -8.60
CA ARG A 293 18.28 -10.57 -9.08
C ARG A 293 17.33 -10.47 -7.89
N ALA A 294 16.14 -9.96 -8.16
CA ALA A 294 15.10 -9.87 -7.16
C ALA A 294 14.29 -11.17 -7.05
N GLU A 295 13.98 -11.56 -5.81
CA GLU A 295 13.03 -12.60 -5.50
C GLU A 295 11.64 -12.04 -5.15
N ILE A 296 10.65 -12.92 -5.28
CA ILE A 296 9.26 -12.68 -4.89
C ILE A 296 9.01 -13.36 -3.54
N LEU A 297 8.90 -12.56 -2.48
CA LEU A 297 8.39 -13.05 -1.20
C LEU A 297 6.87 -13.20 -1.25
N VAL A 298 6.39 -14.41 -0.97
CA VAL A 298 4.96 -14.76 -1.01
C VAL A 298 4.50 -15.38 0.31
N THR A 299 3.34 -14.97 0.80
CA THR A 299 2.64 -15.59 1.94
C THR A 299 1.26 -16.07 1.55
N SER A 300 0.75 -17.08 2.24
CA SER A 300 -0.60 -17.63 2.05
C SER A 300 -1.10 -18.24 3.35
N PRO A 301 -2.37 -18.70 3.42
CA PRO A 301 -2.84 -19.48 4.58
C PRO A 301 -2.05 -20.76 4.86
N TRP A 302 -1.30 -21.28 3.88
CA TRP A 302 -0.44 -22.45 4.07
C TRP A 302 0.88 -22.09 4.77
N GLY A 303 1.48 -20.94 4.46
CA GLY A 303 2.81 -20.56 4.96
C GLY A 303 3.45 -19.44 4.16
N MET A 304 4.79 -19.43 4.10
CA MET A 304 5.61 -18.43 3.43
C MET A 304 6.58 -19.09 2.44
N GLY A 305 6.94 -18.38 1.37
CA GLY A 305 7.89 -18.84 0.38
C GLY A 305 8.64 -17.71 -0.30
N ILE A 306 9.79 -18.05 -0.86
CA ILE A 306 10.56 -17.25 -1.82
C ILE A 306 10.35 -17.92 -3.18
N LEU A 307 9.86 -17.17 -4.16
CA LEU A 307 9.79 -17.57 -5.56
C LEU A 307 10.79 -16.73 -6.35
N GLU A 308 11.38 -17.31 -7.38
CA GLU A 308 12.43 -16.67 -8.17
C GLU A 308 12.17 -16.90 -9.65
N LYS A 309 12.52 -15.95 -10.51
CA LYS A 309 12.43 -16.17 -11.96
C LYS A 309 13.48 -17.19 -12.42
N SER A 310 13.01 -18.26 -13.05
CA SER A 310 13.86 -19.30 -13.65
C SER A 310 13.51 -19.48 -15.12
N GLY A 311 14.25 -18.79 -16.00
CA GLY A 311 13.94 -18.72 -17.42
C GLY A 311 12.58 -18.05 -17.66
N SER A 312 11.64 -18.79 -18.26
CA SER A 312 10.25 -18.35 -18.46
C SER A 312 9.26 -18.89 -17.41
N THR A 313 9.78 -19.44 -16.30
CA THR A 313 9.01 -20.05 -15.21
C THR A 313 9.43 -19.48 -13.86
N LEU A 314 8.86 -20.01 -12.77
CA LEU A 314 9.27 -19.69 -11.40
C LEU A 314 9.97 -20.90 -10.76
N GLY A 315 11.10 -20.65 -10.11
CA GLY A 315 11.71 -21.51 -9.11
C GLY A 315 11.18 -21.21 -7.71
N ASN A 316 11.58 -22.03 -6.74
CA ASN A 316 11.20 -21.91 -5.35
C ASN A 316 12.40 -22.13 -4.42
N PRO A 317 13.32 -21.14 -4.29
CA PRO A 317 14.51 -21.27 -3.45
C PRO A 317 14.20 -21.71 -2.01
N TRP A 318 13.03 -21.33 -1.48
CA TRP A 318 12.63 -21.70 -0.13
C TRP A 318 11.12 -21.68 0.08
N LEU A 319 10.61 -22.64 0.86
CA LEU A 319 9.21 -22.75 1.24
C LEU A 319 9.08 -23.29 2.66
N ALA A 320 8.19 -22.70 3.47
CA ALA A 320 7.88 -23.19 4.80
C ALA A 320 6.37 -23.13 5.11
N PRO A 321 5.74 -24.24 5.54
CA PRO A 321 4.38 -24.20 6.05
C PRO A 321 4.31 -23.48 7.41
N ASN A 322 3.13 -22.98 7.75
CA ASN A 322 2.80 -22.50 9.09
C ASN A 322 3.13 -23.57 10.16
N GLY A 323 3.66 -23.12 11.29
CA GLY A 323 4.18 -23.99 12.35
C GLY A 323 5.64 -24.41 12.17
N THR A 324 6.27 -24.13 11.03
CA THR A 324 7.71 -24.32 10.83
C THR A 324 8.50 -23.37 11.73
N ARG A 325 9.57 -23.87 12.35
CA ARG A 325 10.57 -23.05 13.03
C ARG A 325 11.83 -22.94 12.18
N PHE A 326 12.26 -21.72 11.92
CA PHE A 326 13.52 -21.41 11.22
C PHE A 326 14.18 -20.23 11.91
N GLY A 327 15.49 -20.30 12.11
CA GLY A 327 16.21 -19.24 12.83
C GLY A 327 15.74 -18.98 14.26
N GLY A 328 14.94 -19.88 14.86
CA GLY A 328 14.25 -19.67 16.14
C GLY A 328 12.85 -19.05 16.04
N TRP A 329 12.52 -18.40 14.92
CA TRP A 329 11.20 -17.83 14.64
C TRP A 329 10.17 -18.95 14.40
N LEU A 330 8.94 -18.78 14.88
CA LEU A 330 7.82 -19.67 14.60
C LEU A 330 6.89 -19.02 13.59
N LEU A 331 6.84 -19.55 12.38
CA LEU A 331 6.01 -18.99 11.32
C LEU A 331 4.52 -19.19 11.59
N ASN A 332 3.78 -18.09 11.54
CA ASN A 332 2.32 -18.08 11.48
C ASN A 332 1.82 -16.90 10.63
N THR A 333 1.52 -17.14 9.36
CA THR A 333 1.05 -16.09 8.44
C THR A 333 -0.31 -15.48 8.81
N ALA A 334 -1.01 -16.01 9.81
CA ALA A 334 -2.22 -15.39 10.34
C ALA A 334 -1.95 -14.16 11.21
N ASP A 335 -0.76 -14.05 11.82
CA ASP A 335 -0.39 -12.95 12.72
C ASP A 335 1.06 -12.45 12.56
N ASN A 336 1.82 -13.02 11.61
CA ASN A 336 3.14 -12.53 11.23
C ASN A 336 2.99 -11.49 10.11
N TYR A 337 3.72 -10.38 10.23
CA TYR A 337 3.78 -9.33 9.23
C TYR A 337 5.23 -9.14 8.79
N VAL A 338 5.46 -9.12 7.48
CA VAL A 338 6.76 -8.71 6.93
C VAL A 338 6.67 -7.20 6.75
N ASP A 339 7.37 -6.46 7.61
CA ASP A 339 7.24 -5.02 7.73
C ASP A 339 8.23 -4.26 6.85
N ALA A 340 9.38 -4.87 6.56
CA ALA A 340 10.40 -4.37 5.63
C ALA A 340 11.18 -5.52 4.98
N VAL A 341 11.69 -5.26 3.77
CA VAL A 341 12.65 -6.07 3.01
C VAL A 341 13.74 -5.12 2.54
N ALA A 342 14.96 -5.28 3.07
CA ALA A 342 16.13 -4.45 2.78
C ALA A 342 17.39 -5.08 3.37
N ASP A 343 18.57 -4.75 2.84
CA ASP A 343 19.87 -5.07 3.40
C ASP A 343 20.09 -4.32 4.73
N VAL A 344 19.76 -4.97 5.84
CA VAL A 344 19.88 -4.36 7.19
C VAL A 344 21.20 -4.74 7.86
N ASP A 345 21.88 -5.77 7.36
CA ASP A 345 23.17 -6.22 7.90
C ASP A 345 24.41 -5.78 7.10
N GLY A 346 24.19 -5.21 5.91
CA GLY A 346 25.21 -4.60 5.05
C GLY A 346 26.02 -5.61 4.25
N ASP A 347 25.49 -6.83 4.03
CA ASP A 347 26.20 -7.88 3.30
C ASP A 347 25.84 -7.98 1.81
N GLY A 348 24.96 -7.10 1.34
CA GLY A 348 24.46 -7.05 -0.04
C GLY A 348 23.30 -8.00 -0.32
N ARG A 349 22.71 -8.63 0.71
CA ARG A 349 21.47 -9.41 0.62
C ARG A 349 20.39 -8.70 1.41
N ASP A 350 19.16 -8.76 0.92
CA ASP A 350 18.03 -8.23 1.66
C ASP A 350 17.58 -9.19 2.79
N GLU A 351 17.35 -8.64 3.97
CA GLU A 351 16.72 -9.32 5.10
C GLU A 351 15.23 -9.00 5.21
N LEU A 352 14.51 -9.89 5.88
CA LEU A 352 13.14 -9.66 6.31
C LEU A 352 13.11 -9.13 7.74
N VAL A 353 12.46 -7.99 7.96
CA VAL A 353 12.03 -7.57 9.29
C VAL A 353 10.58 -8.00 9.50
N VAL A 354 10.37 -8.88 10.48
CA VAL A 354 9.09 -9.55 10.71
C VAL A 354 8.59 -9.29 12.13
N THR A 355 7.33 -8.88 12.27
CA THR A 355 6.65 -8.78 13.57
C THR A 355 5.59 -9.86 13.77
N SER A 356 5.30 -10.16 15.03
CA SER A 356 4.19 -11.02 15.46
C SER A 356 3.68 -10.58 16.84
N PRO A 357 2.60 -11.17 17.39
CA PRO A 357 2.18 -10.91 18.77
C PRO A 357 3.24 -11.24 19.82
N TRP A 358 4.25 -12.05 19.47
CA TRP A 358 5.36 -12.36 20.36
C TRP A 358 6.41 -11.25 20.41
N GLY A 359 6.73 -10.61 19.27
CA GLY A 359 7.83 -9.65 19.16
C GLY A 359 8.27 -9.44 17.72
N ILE A 360 9.55 -9.09 17.53
CA ILE A 360 10.16 -8.76 16.23
C ILE A 360 11.35 -9.69 15.92
N GLY A 361 11.62 -9.94 14.65
CA GLY A 361 12.77 -10.68 14.17
C GLY A 361 13.38 -10.07 12.91
N VAL A 362 14.71 -10.21 12.78
CA VAL A 362 15.46 -9.95 11.55
C VAL A 362 15.89 -11.31 11.00
N LEU A 363 15.45 -11.64 9.79
CA LEU A 363 15.59 -12.97 9.19
C LEU A 363 16.31 -12.85 7.84
N GLY A 364 17.42 -13.55 7.66
CA GLY A 364 18.20 -13.55 6.42
C GLY A 364 18.13 -14.89 5.68
N PHE A 365 18.16 -14.86 4.35
CA PHE A 365 18.12 -16.07 3.52
C PHE A 365 19.54 -16.53 3.15
N ARG A 366 19.98 -17.66 3.73
CA ARG A 366 21.34 -18.19 3.52
C ARG A 366 21.34 -19.71 3.42
N GLY A 367 22.08 -20.24 2.45
CA GLY A 367 22.26 -21.70 2.29
C GLY A 367 20.96 -22.46 2.02
N GLY A 368 19.98 -21.84 1.35
CA GLY A 368 18.68 -22.45 1.02
C GLY A 368 17.69 -22.49 2.18
N THR A 369 17.91 -21.72 3.26
CA THR A 369 16.93 -21.57 4.34
C THR A 369 16.94 -20.17 4.93
N MET A 370 15.82 -19.78 5.55
CA MET A 370 15.77 -18.63 6.44
C MET A 370 16.55 -18.90 7.74
N THR A 371 17.33 -17.91 8.14
CA THR A 371 18.11 -17.86 9.38
C THR A 371 17.66 -16.68 10.21
N GLY A 372 17.78 -16.78 11.54
CA GLY A 372 17.41 -15.70 12.45
C GLY A 372 18.67 -14.98 12.87
N LEU A 373 18.83 -13.74 12.41
CA LEU A 373 19.95 -12.89 12.77
C LEU A 373 19.74 -12.29 14.18
N MET A 374 18.49 -11.94 14.48
CA MET A 374 18.07 -11.43 15.78
C MET A 374 16.59 -11.73 16.01
N LEU A 375 16.22 -12.13 17.23
CA LEU A 375 14.82 -12.23 17.66
C LEU A 375 14.65 -11.57 19.04
N SER A 376 13.64 -10.72 19.18
CA SER A 376 13.35 -10.03 20.44
C SER A 376 11.87 -10.06 20.80
N PRO A 377 11.51 -10.53 22.01
CA PRO A 377 10.12 -10.52 22.47
C PRO A 377 9.67 -9.11 22.83
N ASN A 378 8.35 -8.91 22.84
CA ASN A 378 7.72 -7.74 23.43
C ASN A 378 8.19 -7.50 24.87
N GLY A 379 8.36 -6.22 25.24
CA GLY A 379 8.97 -5.79 26.50
C GLY A 379 10.49 -5.68 26.47
N THR A 380 11.14 -6.07 25.37
CA THR A 380 12.58 -5.81 25.17
C THR A 380 12.82 -4.32 25.03
N ARG A 381 13.80 -3.80 25.77
CA ARG A 381 14.31 -2.44 25.59
C ARG A 381 15.60 -2.50 24.80
N PHE A 382 15.57 -2.00 23.57
CA PHE A 382 16.74 -1.94 22.69
C PHE A 382 17.76 -0.92 23.18
N ALA A 383 19.01 -1.08 22.74
CA ALA A 383 20.02 -0.03 22.86
C ALA A 383 19.48 1.27 22.25
N GLY A 384 19.83 2.43 22.81
CA GLY A 384 19.18 3.71 22.45
C GLY A 384 17.85 3.97 23.20
N GLY A 385 17.16 2.92 23.65
CA GLY A 385 16.09 3.02 24.65
C GLY A 385 14.67 2.76 24.17
N TRP A 386 14.46 2.40 22.89
CA TRP A 386 13.15 1.99 22.39
C TRP A 386 12.61 0.77 23.16
N LEU A 387 11.36 0.83 23.59
CA LEU A 387 10.67 -0.29 24.27
C LEU A 387 9.72 -0.96 23.26
N LEU A 388 10.06 -2.19 22.87
CA LEU A 388 9.28 -2.93 21.89
C LEU A 388 7.93 -3.37 22.45
N ASN A 389 6.87 -3.05 21.70
CA ASN A 389 5.54 -3.61 21.89
C ASN A 389 4.80 -3.67 20.54
N THR A 390 4.81 -4.83 19.88
CA THR A 390 4.17 -5.01 18.56
C THR A 390 2.64 -4.83 18.56
N SER A 391 2.00 -4.65 19.73
CA SER A 391 0.58 -4.29 19.78
C SER A 391 0.30 -2.80 19.50
N ASP A 392 1.28 -1.92 19.69
CA ASP A 392 1.17 -0.48 19.44
C ASP A 392 2.35 0.12 18.65
N ASN A 393 3.34 -0.70 18.31
CA ASN A 393 4.44 -0.35 17.43
C ASN A 393 4.05 -0.64 15.99
N HIS A 394 4.23 0.35 15.12
CA HIS A 394 4.15 0.19 13.67
C HIS A 394 5.57 0.24 13.11
N VAL A 395 6.03 -0.88 12.56
CA VAL A 395 7.34 -1.02 11.92
C VAL A 395 7.18 -0.73 10.42
N GLY A 396 8.15 -0.04 9.83
CA GLY A 396 8.11 0.41 8.45
C GLY A 396 7.26 1.66 8.22
N ILE A 397 7.28 2.14 6.97
CA ILE A 397 6.59 3.34 6.47
C ILE A 397 5.99 3.07 5.10
N GLY A 398 5.36 4.07 4.49
CA GLY A 398 4.95 3.98 3.10
C GLY A 398 3.48 3.65 2.89
N MET A 399 3.20 3.08 1.71
CA MET A 399 1.87 2.63 1.31
C MET A 399 1.48 1.33 2.02
N GLN A 400 0.19 1.20 2.35
CA GLN A 400 -0.40 -0.05 2.79
C GLN A 400 -1.36 -0.60 1.73
N LEU A 401 -1.69 -1.88 1.80
CA LEU A 401 -2.59 -2.57 0.89
C LEU A 401 -3.84 -3.07 1.62
N LEU A 402 -5.00 -2.74 1.07
CA LEU A 402 -6.31 -3.32 1.41
C LEU A 402 -6.77 -4.24 0.28
N ARG A 403 -7.04 -5.50 0.61
CA ARG A 403 -7.49 -6.53 -0.35
C ARG A 403 -8.99 -6.80 -0.20
N ILE A 404 -9.72 -6.73 -1.31
CA ILE A 404 -11.17 -6.88 -1.36
C ILE A 404 -11.59 -7.87 -2.43
N HIS A 405 -12.45 -8.83 -2.06
CA HIS A 405 -13.09 -9.76 -2.98
C HIS A 405 -14.56 -9.39 -3.16
N ALA A 406 -14.97 -9.11 -4.40
CA ALA A 406 -16.35 -8.82 -4.74
C ALA A 406 -17.12 -10.11 -5.02
N LYS A 407 -18.29 -10.27 -4.40
CA LYS A 407 -19.25 -11.34 -4.63
C LYS A 407 -20.55 -10.72 -5.13
N VAL A 408 -21.04 -11.10 -6.30
CA VAL A 408 -22.16 -10.43 -6.98
C VAL A 408 -23.33 -11.37 -7.11
N LEU A 409 -24.40 -11.12 -6.33
CA LEU A 409 -25.70 -11.77 -6.50
C LEU A 409 -26.60 -10.96 -7.43
N THR A 410 -26.48 -9.63 -7.36
CA THR A 410 -27.21 -8.70 -8.21
C THR A 410 -26.29 -7.56 -8.57
N ALA A 411 -26.17 -7.26 -9.87
CA ALA A 411 -25.41 -6.11 -10.33
C ALA A 411 -26.05 -4.82 -9.79
N PRO A 412 -25.26 -3.89 -9.23
CA PRO A 412 -25.75 -2.58 -8.85
C PRO A 412 -26.47 -1.87 -10.00
N THR A 413 -27.56 -1.17 -9.69
CA THR A 413 -28.41 -0.48 -10.68
C THR A 413 -28.11 1.02 -10.76
N SER A 414 -27.57 1.60 -9.70
CA SER A 414 -27.33 3.05 -9.61
C SER A 414 -25.91 3.48 -10.01
N VAL A 415 -24.90 2.65 -9.71
CA VAL A 415 -23.48 2.91 -10.02
C VAL A 415 -22.76 1.58 -10.19
N THR A 416 -21.82 1.47 -11.12
CA THR A 416 -21.11 0.20 -11.36
C THR A 416 -20.15 -0.13 -10.21
N ILE A 417 -19.81 -1.42 -10.09
CA ILE A 417 -18.78 -1.89 -9.15
C ILE A 417 -17.44 -1.20 -9.44
N ASP A 418 -17.07 -1.05 -10.71
CA ASP A 418 -15.81 -0.40 -11.13
C ASP A 418 -15.76 1.06 -10.67
N THR A 419 -16.87 1.80 -10.79
CA THR A 419 -16.95 3.17 -10.29
C THR A 419 -16.83 3.22 -8.77
N MET A 420 -17.48 2.31 -8.04
CA MET A 420 -17.33 2.25 -6.56
C MET A 420 -15.88 1.97 -6.14
N PHE A 421 -15.19 1.05 -6.80
CA PHE A 421 -13.77 0.79 -6.53
C PHE A 421 -12.89 1.98 -6.89
N SER A 422 -13.10 2.62 -8.03
CA SER A 422 -12.36 3.83 -8.44
C SER A 422 -12.55 4.97 -7.44
N GLN A 423 -13.77 5.21 -6.95
CA GLN A 423 -14.03 6.24 -5.94
C GLN A 423 -13.42 5.88 -4.58
N MET A 424 -13.48 4.60 -4.17
CA MET A 424 -12.83 4.15 -2.95
C MET A 424 -11.30 4.32 -3.04
N GLN A 425 -10.68 3.93 -4.16
CA GLN A 425 -9.25 4.11 -4.42
C GLN A 425 -8.88 5.60 -4.34
N ARG A 426 -9.67 6.48 -4.93
CA ARG A 426 -9.43 7.94 -4.89
C ARG A 426 -9.39 8.49 -3.46
N VAL A 427 -10.21 7.96 -2.55
CA VAL A 427 -10.22 8.37 -1.13
C VAL A 427 -9.08 7.69 -0.36
N TYR A 428 -8.96 6.37 -0.44
CA TYR A 428 -8.04 5.60 0.41
C TYR A 428 -6.58 5.82 0.04
N GLU A 429 -6.26 6.11 -1.22
CA GLU A 429 -4.88 6.35 -1.64
C GLU A 429 -4.38 7.74 -1.22
N LEU A 430 -5.26 8.71 -0.97
CA LEU A 430 -4.90 9.95 -0.26
C LEU A 430 -4.41 9.67 1.16
N LEU A 431 -4.81 8.54 1.73
CA LEU A 431 -4.47 8.13 3.10
C LEU A 431 -3.21 7.24 3.13
N GLY A 432 -2.65 6.92 1.95
CA GLY A 432 -1.57 5.96 1.81
C GLY A 432 -2.02 4.50 1.84
N ILE A 433 -3.29 4.22 1.51
CA ILE A 433 -3.84 2.85 1.45
C ILE A 433 -4.25 2.52 0.01
N ARG A 434 -3.48 1.65 -0.64
CA ARG A 434 -3.77 1.07 -1.94
C ARG A 434 -4.92 0.08 -1.81
N VAL A 435 -5.94 0.17 -2.68
CA VAL A 435 -7.08 -0.76 -2.67
C VAL A 435 -7.00 -1.71 -3.86
N GLN A 436 -6.93 -3.01 -3.59
CA GLN A 436 -6.91 -4.08 -4.57
C GLN A 436 -8.24 -4.84 -4.60
N ARG A 437 -8.89 -4.83 -5.77
CA ARG A 437 -9.96 -5.79 -6.08
C ARG A 437 -9.30 -7.11 -6.50
N VAL A 438 -9.19 -8.05 -5.56
CA VAL A 438 -8.49 -9.32 -5.79
C VAL A 438 -9.29 -10.24 -6.71
N SER A 439 -10.62 -10.24 -6.60
CA SER A 439 -11.47 -11.09 -7.44
C SER A 439 -12.89 -10.57 -7.56
N THR A 440 -13.60 -11.04 -8.58
CA THR A 440 -15.06 -10.91 -8.71
C THR A 440 -15.66 -12.28 -8.98
N GLU A 441 -16.64 -12.67 -8.18
CA GLU A 441 -17.37 -13.92 -8.34
C GLU A 441 -18.87 -13.65 -8.40
N ASN A 442 -19.55 -14.19 -9.40
CA ASN A 442 -21.02 -14.19 -9.43
C ASN A 442 -21.55 -15.35 -8.58
N LEU A 443 -22.50 -15.06 -7.69
CA LEU A 443 -23.13 -16.05 -6.82
C LEU A 443 -24.59 -16.25 -7.21
N THR A 444 -25.06 -17.51 -7.20
CA THR A 444 -26.46 -17.86 -7.45
C THR A 444 -27.13 -18.29 -6.15
N LEU A 445 -27.65 -17.32 -5.40
CA LEU A 445 -28.30 -17.51 -4.11
C LEU A 445 -29.65 -16.76 -4.11
N PRO A 446 -30.68 -17.25 -4.81
CA PRO A 446 -31.91 -16.48 -5.09
C PRO A 446 -32.64 -16.02 -3.81
N LEU A 447 -32.56 -16.81 -2.73
CA LEU A 447 -33.15 -16.50 -1.43
C LEU A 447 -32.38 -15.44 -0.63
N LEU A 448 -31.19 -15.04 -1.09
CA LEU A 448 -30.33 -14.03 -0.43
C LEU A 448 -30.11 -12.81 -1.33
N THR A 449 -30.99 -12.58 -2.31
CA THR A 449 -30.92 -11.37 -3.15
C THR A 449 -31.44 -10.14 -2.41
N ASP A 450 -32.40 -10.32 -1.50
CA ASP A 450 -32.78 -9.33 -0.50
C ASP A 450 -32.34 -9.88 0.85
N VAL A 451 -31.45 -9.18 1.55
CA VAL A 451 -30.78 -9.72 2.75
C VAL A 451 -31.24 -8.99 3.99
N ASP A 452 -31.78 -9.72 4.96
CA ASP A 452 -31.99 -9.23 6.32
C ASP A 452 -30.64 -8.94 6.98
N ILE A 453 -30.40 -7.67 7.28
CA ILE A 453 -29.19 -7.17 7.95
C ILE A 453 -29.48 -6.75 9.41
N GLY A 454 -30.73 -6.93 9.88
CA GLY A 454 -31.16 -6.50 11.20
C GLY A 454 -30.89 -5.01 11.44
N GLY A 455 -30.37 -4.67 12.63
CA GLY A 455 -29.99 -3.29 12.95
C GLY A 455 -28.67 -2.82 12.33
N CYS A 456 -27.98 -3.67 11.55
CA CYS A 456 -26.61 -3.43 11.08
C CYS A 456 -25.65 -2.98 12.20
N THR A 457 -25.62 -3.73 13.30
CA THR A 457 -24.77 -3.40 14.46
C THR A 457 -23.55 -4.31 14.47
N MET A 458 -22.35 -3.72 14.52
CA MET A 458 -21.10 -4.47 14.60
C MET A 458 -21.15 -5.52 15.72
N GLY A 459 -20.78 -6.76 15.39
CA GLY A 459 -20.83 -7.90 16.32
C GLY A 459 -22.19 -8.60 16.43
N SER A 460 -23.24 -8.10 15.77
CA SER A 460 -24.56 -8.73 15.74
C SER A 460 -25.03 -8.91 14.30
N VAL A 461 -25.17 -10.17 13.87
CA VAL A 461 -25.57 -10.53 12.50
C VAL A 461 -26.79 -11.46 12.49
N THR A 462 -27.56 -11.40 11.42
CA THR A 462 -28.73 -12.25 11.17
C THR A 462 -28.33 -13.63 10.67
N ALA A 463 -29.32 -14.54 10.58
CA ALA A 463 -29.13 -15.85 9.95
C ALA A 463 -28.80 -15.72 8.46
N GLU A 464 -29.41 -14.77 7.75
CA GLU A 464 -29.16 -14.55 6.33
C GLU A 464 -27.77 -13.99 6.08
N GLN A 465 -27.29 -13.05 6.92
CA GLN A 465 -25.89 -12.60 6.89
C GLN A 465 -24.94 -13.77 7.14
N THR A 466 -25.22 -14.63 8.14
CA THR A 466 -24.40 -15.81 8.42
C THR A 466 -24.33 -16.75 7.21
N GLN A 467 -25.46 -17.00 6.55
CA GLN A 467 -25.52 -17.84 5.36
C GLN A 467 -24.79 -17.21 4.16
N LEU A 468 -24.99 -15.91 3.93
CA LEU A 468 -24.35 -15.17 2.84
C LEU A 468 -22.83 -15.16 3.00
N PHE A 469 -22.33 -14.80 4.19
CA PHE A 469 -20.90 -14.73 4.48
C PHE A 469 -20.21 -16.11 4.46
N GLY A 470 -20.97 -17.19 4.64
CA GLY A 470 -20.52 -18.56 4.37
C GLY A 470 -20.06 -18.79 2.92
N ASN A 471 -20.46 -17.95 1.96
CA ASN A 471 -20.05 -18.01 0.54
C ASN A 471 -18.81 -17.15 0.26
N ARG A 472 -17.83 -17.15 1.16
CA ARG A 472 -16.54 -16.42 1.05
C ARG A 472 -15.45 -17.23 0.34
N ASN A 473 -15.81 -17.89 -0.76
CA ASN A 473 -14.92 -18.81 -1.48
C ASN A 473 -13.57 -18.15 -1.81
N ASN A 474 -12.47 -18.83 -1.45
CA ASN A 474 -11.09 -18.40 -1.71
C ASN A 474 -10.68 -17.05 -1.08
N VAL A 475 -11.34 -16.63 0.01
CA VAL A 475 -10.99 -15.37 0.71
C VAL A 475 -10.32 -15.66 2.06
N PRO A 476 -9.03 -15.34 2.23
CA PRO A 476 -8.33 -15.53 3.51
C PRO A 476 -8.88 -14.60 4.60
N GLY A 477 -8.62 -14.92 5.87
CA GLY A 477 -9.20 -14.19 7.01
C GLY A 477 -8.78 -12.71 7.11
N GLY A 478 -7.64 -12.35 6.51
CA GLY A 478 -7.15 -10.97 6.50
C GLY A 478 -7.59 -10.14 5.29
N ASP A 479 -8.52 -10.63 4.47
CA ASP A 479 -9.04 -9.93 3.29
C ASP A 479 -10.56 -9.70 3.44
N LEU A 480 -11.07 -8.62 2.85
CA LEU A 480 -12.48 -8.25 2.94
C LEU A 480 -13.30 -8.97 1.87
N THR A 481 -14.50 -9.42 2.24
CA THR A 481 -15.50 -9.90 1.26
C THR A 481 -16.65 -8.91 1.17
N VAL A 482 -16.96 -8.42 -0.04
CA VAL A 482 -18.06 -7.49 -0.27
C VAL A 482 -19.13 -8.13 -1.14
N TYR A 483 -20.35 -8.22 -0.64
CA TYR A 483 -21.50 -8.84 -1.29
C TYR A 483 -22.41 -7.78 -1.93
N PHE A 484 -22.56 -7.81 -3.24
CA PHE A 484 -23.51 -6.96 -3.97
C PHE A 484 -24.84 -7.69 -4.13
N VAL A 485 -25.88 -7.14 -3.51
CA VAL A 485 -27.22 -7.73 -3.40
C VAL A 485 -28.28 -6.78 -4.00
N ARG A 486 -29.49 -7.26 -4.24
CA ARG A 486 -30.58 -6.42 -4.77
C ARG A 486 -30.98 -5.38 -3.73
N SER A 487 -31.31 -5.81 -2.51
CA SER A 487 -31.69 -4.92 -1.41
C SER A 487 -31.29 -5.48 -0.05
N THR A 488 -31.42 -4.65 0.97
CA THR A 488 -31.26 -5.02 2.39
C THR A 488 -32.59 -4.83 3.11
N VAL A 489 -32.80 -5.57 4.19
CA VAL A 489 -33.95 -5.45 5.08
C VAL A 489 -33.43 -5.20 6.50
N PRO A 490 -33.73 -4.05 7.14
CA PRO A 490 -34.36 -2.85 6.58
C PRO A 490 -33.55 -2.23 5.44
N SER A 491 -34.18 -1.36 4.65
CA SER A 491 -33.59 -0.79 3.45
C SER A 491 -32.49 0.23 3.77
N ASN A 492 -31.25 -0.20 3.52
CA ASN A 492 -30.02 0.59 3.62
C ASN A 492 -29.20 0.47 2.32
N ASN A 493 -28.30 1.43 2.07
CA ASN A 493 -27.35 1.35 0.96
C ASN A 493 -26.31 0.24 1.16
N GLY A 494 -25.97 -0.07 2.41
CA GLY A 494 -25.02 -1.10 2.76
C GLY A 494 -25.13 -1.50 4.23
N CYS A 495 -24.34 -2.50 4.60
CA CYS A 495 -24.13 -2.91 5.97
C CYS A 495 -22.78 -3.58 6.16
N ALA A 496 -21.96 -3.02 7.06
CA ALA A 496 -20.67 -3.55 7.46
C ALA A 496 -20.71 -4.55 8.64
N ALA A 497 -21.88 -4.91 9.16
CA ALA A 497 -21.96 -5.95 10.19
C ALA A 497 -21.66 -7.33 9.58
N PHE A 498 -20.67 -8.04 10.15
CA PHE A 498 -20.20 -9.32 9.64
C PHE A 498 -19.99 -10.37 10.76
N PRO A 499 -20.06 -11.69 10.46
CA PRO A 499 -19.74 -12.74 11.42
C PRO A 499 -18.26 -12.73 11.85
N ALA A 500 -17.96 -13.05 13.11
CA ALA A 500 -16.59 -13.05 13.63
C ALA A 500 -15.61 -13.82 12.73
N GLY A 501 -14.44 -13.22 12.45
CA GLY A 501 -13.42 -13.78 11.56
C GLY A 501 -13.74 -13.69 10.07
N GLN A 502 -14.85 -13.06 9.68
CA GLN A 502 -15.26 -12.91 8.29
C GLN A 502 -15.46 -11.44 7.89
N PRO A 503 -14.40 -10.61 7.92
CA PRO A 503 -14.52 -9.18 7.64
C PRO A 503 -15.11 -8.94 6.25
N GLY A 504 -16.10 -8.04 6.17
CA GLY A 504 -16.82 -7.81 4.93
C GLY A 504 -18.05 -6.94 5.10
N ALA A 505 -18.73 -6.68 3.98
CA ALA A 505 -19.90 -5.83 3.95
C ALA A 505 -20.92 -6.32 2.90
N VAL A 506 -22.18 -5.95 3.10
CA VAL A 506 -23.25 -6.10 2.12
C VAL A 506 -23.51 -4.73 1.49
N ILE A 507 -23.63 -4.66 0.17
CA ILE A 507 -23.90 -3.43 -0.58
C ILE A 507 -25.16 -3.67 -1.42
N ALA A 508 -26.19 -2.84 -1.22
CA ALA A 508 -27.43 -2.91 -1.97
C ALA A 508 -27.28 -2.31 -3.37
N SER A 509 -28.11 -2.75 -4.31
CA SER A 509 -28.01 -2.32 -5.72
C SER A 509 -28.26 -0.82 -5.93
N ILE A 510 -28.91 -0.15 -4.96
CA ILE A 510 -29.22 1.28 -4.93
C ILE A 510 -28.09 2.15 -4.36
N ALA A 511 -26.95 1.53 -3.99
CA ALA A 511 -25.83 2.20 -3.38
C ALA A 511 -25.31 3.39 -4.20
N SER A 512 -24.77 4.39 -3.49
CA SER A 512 -24.05 5.52 -4.10
C SER A 512 -22.59 5.15 -4.42
N PRO A 513 -21.87 5.96 -5.22
CA PRO A 513 -20.45 5.75 -5.53
C PRO A 513 -19.54 5.61 -4.29
N TRP A 514 -19.93 6.18 -3.15
CA TRP A 514 -19.13 6.22 -1.91
C TRP A 514 -19.42 5.06 -0.95
N THR A 515 -20.48 4.29 -1.20
CA THR A 515 -20.97 3.28 -0.25
C THR A 515 -19.94 2.18 0.01
N LEU A 516 -19.24 1.71 -1.02
CA LEU A 516 -18.18 0.72 -0.85
C LEU A 516 -17.09 1.21 0.13
N GLY A 517 -16.57 2.42 -0.09
CA GLY A 517 -15.57 3.01 0.80
C GLY A 517 -16.09 3.24 2.21
N HIS A 518 -17.34 3.67 2.35
CA HIS A 518 -18.00 3.88 3.65
C HIS A 518 -18.12 2.58 4.46
N GLU A 519 -18.69 1.52 3.88
CA GLU A 519 -18.84 0.24 4.59
C GLU A 519 -17.49 -0.42 4.89
N CYS A 520 -16.53 -0.33 3.96
CA CYS A 520 -15.16 -0.78 4.23
C CYS A 520 -14.52 0.05 5.36
N GLY A 521 -14.84 1.33 5.49
CA GLY A 521 -14.42 2.17 6.61
C GLY A 521 -14.89 1.61 7.96
N HIS A 522 -16.15 1.20 8.06
CA HIS A 522 -16.68 0.52 9.25
C HIS A 522 -15.98 -0.81 9.54
N VAL A 523 -15.75 -1.65 8.51
CA VAL A 523 -15.00 -2.91 8.67
C VAL A 523 -13.58 -2.65 9.21
N LEU A 524 -12.99 -1.52 8.83
CA LEU A 524 -11.67 -1.09 9.26
C LEU A 524 -11.66 -0.32 10.59
N GLY A 525 -12.81 -0.17 11.24
CA GLY A 525 -12.92 0.37 12.60
C GLY A 525 -13.38 1.82 12.69
N LEU A 526 -13.82 2.43 11.60
CA LEU A 526 -14.42 3.77 11.63
C LEU A 526 -15.87 3.73 12.12
N SER A 527 -16.31 4.83 12.73
CA SER A 527 -17.69 5.05 13.17
C SER A 527 -18.30 6.23 12.43
N HIS A 528 -19.64 6.34 12.45
CA HIS A 528 -20.28 7.54 11.95
C HIS A 528 -19.82 8.77 12.72
N VAL A 529 -19.69 9.89 12.02
CA VAL A 529 -19.16 11.15 12.60
C VAL A 529 -20.24 12.12 13.07
N ASP A 530 -21.50 11.86 12.75
CA ASP A 530 -22.64 12.73 13.03
C ASP A 530 -23.88 11.95 13.53
N ASP A 531 -23.67 10.80 14.17
CA ASP A 531 -24.74 10.07 14.87
C ASP A 531 -25.07 10.65 16.26
N PRO A 532 -26.30 10.44 16.79
CA PRO A 532 -27.42 9.77 16.14
C PRO A 532 -28.07 10.64 15.04
N PRO A 533 -28.75 10.05 14.06
CA PRO A 533 -29.45 10.82 13.03
C PRO A 533 -30.81 11.37 13.51
N PRO A 534 -31.31 12.45 12.87
CA PRO A 534 -32.68 12.91 13.07
C PRO A 534 -33.68 11.76 12.86
N PRO A 535 -34.79 11.72 13.60
CA PRO A 535 -35.35 12.80 14.41
C PRO A 535 -34.85 12.85 15.86
N ASP A 536 -33.74 12.17 16.21
CA ASP A 536 -33.19 12.24 17.57
C ASP A 536 -32.95 13.71 17.99
N PRO A 537 -33.52 14.18 19.12
CA PRO A 537 -33.33 15.55 19.59
C PRO A 537 -31.86 15.91 19.90
N ALA A 538 -31.00 14.93 20.10
CA ALA A 538 -29.56 15.10 20.33
C ALA A 538 -28.73 15.01 19.04
N ALA A 539 -29.36 14.89 17.86
CA ALA A 539 -28.65 14.75 16.60
C ALA A 539 -27.73 15.95 16.31
N PRO A 540 -26.43 15.74 16.07
CA PRO A 540 -25.53 16.82 15.69
C PRO A 540 -25.81 17.31 14.26
N ALA A 541 -25.20 18.45 13.92
CA ALA A 541 -25.25 18.99 12.56
C ALA A 541 -24.67 17.97 11.55
N PRO A 542 -25.26 17.86 10.34
CA PRO A 542 -24.82 16.89 9.35
C PRO A 542 -23.42 17.24 8.80
N LEU A 543 -22.54 16.25 8.73
CA LEU A 543 -21.17 16.38 8.21
C LEU A 543 -21.05 15.76 6.81
N LEU A 544 -21.77 16.34 5.85
CA LEU A 544 -21.94 15.80 4.49
C LEU A 544 -20.67 15.83 3.61
N ASN A 545 -19.60 16.48 4.05
CA ASN A 545 -18.30 16.42 3.40
C ASN A 545 -17.49 15.18 3.79
N ARG A 546 -17.92 14.41 4.80
CA ARG A 546 -17.14 13.30 5.38
C ARG A 546 -17.54 11.95 4.80
N LEU A 547 -16.56 11.06 4.60
CA LEU A 547 -16.81 9.70 4.11
C LEU A 547 -17.78 8.96 5.05
N MET A 548 -17.58 9.10 6.36
CA MET A 548 -18.30 8.40 7.41
C MET A 548 -19.54 9.15 7.93
N THR A 549 -20.21 9.97 7.10
CA THR A 549 -21.49 10.58 7.52
C THR A 549 -22.58 9.52 7.70
N GLY A 550 -23.24 9.53 8.86
CA GLY A 550 -24.43 8.72 9.17
C GLY A 550 -25.71 9.27 8.55
N ARG A 551 -25.63 10.31 7.71
CA ARG A 551 -26.78 10.90 6.98
C ARG A 551 -27.03 10.22 5.63
N GLY A 552 -26.32 9.15 5.32
CA GLY A 552 -26.46 8.37 4.09
C GLY A 552 -25.52 8.84 2.98
N THR A 553 -24.92 7.87 2.29
CA THR A 553 -23.81 8.10 1.35
C THR A 553 -24.18 8.87 0.08
N TRP A 554 -25.47 8.92 -0.29
CA TRP A 554 -25.97 9.77 -1.38
C TRP A 554 -25.91 11.27 -1.07
N ASN A 555 -25.87 11.62 0.21
CA ASN A 555 -25.85 13.01 0.66
C ASN A 555 -24.42 13.57 0.74
N ILE A 556 -23.39 12.80 0.38
CA ILE A 556 -22.01 13.28 0.36
C ILE A 556 -21.85 14.39 -0.69
N THR A 557 -21.40 15.56 -0.25
CA THR A 557 -21.32 16.76 -1.09
C THR A 557 -19.91 17.11 -1.57
N ASN A 558 -18.86 16.55 -0.95
CA ASN A 558 -17.47 16.81 -1.32
C ASN A 558 -16.87 15.56 -1.99
N PRO A 559 -16.54 15.60 -3.30
CA PRO A 559 -15.87 14.49 -3.98
C PRO A 559 -14.38 14.79 -4.29
N PRO A 560 -13.40 14.03 -3.76
CA PRO A 560 -13.58 12.91 -2.83
C PRO A 560 -13.98 13.41 -1.43
N PRO A 561 -14.72 12.60 -0.65
CA PRO A 561 -15.08 12.96 0.72
C PRO A 561 -13.88 12.97 1.64
N ASP A 562 -13.95 13.81 2.67
CA ASP A 562 -12.88 14.01 3.62
C ASP A 562 -12.81 12.85 4.64
N VAL A 563 -11.57 12.49 4.96
CA VAL A 563 -11.21 11.58 6.06
C VAL A 563 -10.16 12.30 6.91
N THR A 564 -10.39 12.36 8.22
CA THR A 564 -9.49 13.04 9.17
C THR A 564 -8.22 12.25 9.42
N ALA A 565 -7.19 12.91 9.96
CA ALA A 565 -5.96 12.24 10.35
C ALA A 565 -6.18 11.11 11.38
N GLN A 566 -7.12 11.28 12.32
CA GLN A 566 -7.45 10.24 13.29
C GLN A 566 -8.11 9.02 12.65
N GLU A 567 -9.05 9.24 11.73
CA GLU A 567 -9.66 8.15 10.95
C GLU A 567 -8.60 7.46 10.07
N ASN A 568 -7.72 8.21 9.41
CA ASN A 568 -6.61 7.66 8.64
C ASN A 568 -5.73 6.72 9.50
N LEU A 569 -5.31 7.17 10.67
CA LEU A 569 -4.51 6.34 11.58
C LEU A 569 -5.28 5.09 12.03
N ALA A 570 -6.57 5.19 12.29
CA ALA A 570 -7.40 4.03 12.63
C ALA A 570 -7.47 3.02 11.47
N LEU A 571 -7.65 3.50 10.23
CA LEU A 571 -7.62 2.66 9.03
C LEU A 571 -6.26 1.96 8.90
N ARG A 572 -5.16 2.70 9.03
CA ARG A 572 -3.78 2.19 8.86
C ARG A 572 -3.28 1.30 10.00
N ALA A 573 -3.88 1.42 11.17
CA ALA A 573 -3.62 0.56 12.32
C ALA A 573 -4.42 -0.76 12.24
N ASN A 574 -5.37 -0.86 11.31
CA ASN A 574 -6.17 -2.07 11.15
C ASN A 574 -5.32 -3.19 10.53
N ARG A 575 -5.50 -4.42 11.04
CA ARG A 575 -4.76 -5.61 10.58
C ARG A 575 -5.09 -6.05 9.15
N LEU A 576 -6.18 -5.53 8.57
CA LEU A 576 -6.59 -5.79 7.19
C LEU A 576 -5.82 -4.91 6.19
N THR A 577 -5.11 -3.89 6.67
CA THR A 577 -4.14 -3.11 5.89
C THR A 577 -2.72 -3.47 6.32
N HIS A 578 -1.82 -3.67 5.36
CA HIS A 578 -0.42 -4.07 5.62
C HIS A 578 0.52 -3.32 4.68
N ASN A 579 1.76 -3.07 5.11
CA ASN A 579 2.75 -2.36 4.30
C ASN A 579 3.05 -3.13 3.00
N ILE A 580 3.28 -2.39 1.91
CA ILE A 580 3.72 -2.90 0.61
C ILE A 580 4.87 -2.10 0.03
#